data_AF-A0A225NHN7-F1
#
_entry.id   AF-A0A225NHN7-F1
#
_cell.length_a   1.000
_cell.length_b   1.000
_cell.length_c   1.000
_cell.angle_alpha   90.00
_cell.angle_beta   90.00
_cell.angle_gamma   90.00
#
_symmetry.space_group_name_H-M   'P 1'
#
loop_
_entity.id
_entity.type
_entity.pdbx_description
1 polymer ?
#
loop_
_entity_poly.entity_id
_entity_poly.type
_entity_poly.pdbx_seq_one_letter_code
_entity_poly.pdbx_strand_id
1 'polypeptide(L)' 'MELGVLNMYDTLEAAPAEHILGMGNEGEVFGLMSELTRSRRLSVIVRQLNEAVLDGEIDERDRAIAALSRMGLWFE' A
#
# COMPACT_ATOMS: atom_id res chain seq x y z
N MET A 1 -3.72 25.28 -15.17
CA MET A 1 -4.88 24.53 -14.62
C MET A 1 -4.46 23.07 -14.57
N GLU A 2 -3.84 22.67 -13.47
CA GLU A 2 -3.43 21.28 -13.21
C GLU A 2 -4.64 20.54 -12.63
N LEU A 3 -5.39 19.88 -13.51
CA LEU A 3 -6.48 18.97 -13.15
C LEU A 3 -6.04 17.56 -13.57
N GLY A 4 -6.01 16.61 -12.64
CA GLY A 4 -6.13 15.21 -13.05
C GLY A 4 -5.47 14.10 -12.23
N VAL A 5 -4.64 14.37 -11.21
CA VAL A 5 -3.97 13.26 -10.46
C VAL A 5 -4.38 13.22 -8.99
N LEU A 6 -4.71 14.36 -8.38
CA LEU A 6 -4.97 14.46 -6.95
C LEU A 6 -6.31 13.85 -6.48
N ASN A 7 -7.29 13.63 -7.38
CA ASN A 7 -8.61 13.09 -7.01
C ASN A 7 -8.70 11.56 -7.01
N MET A 8 -7.67 10.84 -7.45
CA MET A 8 -7.74 9.37 -7.50
C MET A 8 -7.47 8.71 -6.14
N TYR A 9 -6.94 9.46 -5.16
CA TYR A 9 -6.62 8.96 -3.81
C TYR A 9 -7.74 9.15 -2.77
N ASP A 10 -8.82 9.87 -3.10
CA ASP A 10 -9.97 10.08 -2.20
C ASP A 10 -11.19 9.20 -2.55
N THR A 11 -11.15 8.41 -3.63
CA THR A 11 -12.35 7.74 -4.16
C THR A 11 -12.25 6.22 -4.36
N LEU A 12 -11.17 5.58 -3.91
CA LEU A 12 -11.08 4.13 -3.88
C LEU A 12 -10.78 3.70 -2.44
N GLU A 13 -11.83 3.38 -1.69
CA GLU A 13 -11.81 2.73 -0.37
C GLU A 13 -11.26 1.27 -0.46
N ALA A 14 -10.23 1.02 -1.27
CA ALA A 14 -9.54 -0.25 -1.26
C ALA A 14 -8.56 -0.25 -0.08
N ALA A 15 -8.59 -1.30 0.74
CA ALA A 15 -7.63 -1.47 1.82
C ALA A 15 -6.20 -1.38 1.25
N PRO A 16 -5.22 -0.78 1.94
CA PRO A 16 -3.88 -0.55 1.39
C PRO A 16 -3.25 -1.80 0.77
N ALA A 17 -3.49 -2.98 1.37
CA ALA A 17 -3.04 -4.26 0.86
C ALA A 17 -3.64 -4.61 -0.51
N GLU A 18 -4.95 -4.44 -0.70
CA GLU A 18 -5.62 -4.73 -1.97
C GLU A 18 -5.09 -3.85 -3.10
N HIS A 19 -4.86 -2.57 -2.80
CA HIS A 19 -4.32 -1.63 -3.77
C HIS A 19 -2.91 -2.04 -4.23
N ILE A 20 -2.01 -2.34 -3.28
CA ILE A 20 -0.62 -2.75 -3.59
C ILE A 20 -0.62 -4.06 -4.37
N LEU A 21 -1.48 -5.02 -4.00
CA LEU A 21 -1.57 -6.32 -4.67
C LEU A 21 -2.17 -6.21 -6.07
N GLY A 22 -3.06 -5.24 -6.30
CA GLY A 22 -3.65 -4.93 -7.60
C GLY A 22 -2.68 -4.33 -8.61
N MET A 23 -1.49 -3.89 -8.19
CA MET A 23 -0.46 -3.36 -9.09
C MET A 23 0.16 -4.46 -9.95
N GLY A 24 0.30 -4.17 -11.24
CA GLY A 24 0.65 -5.15 -12.28
C GLY A 24 2.13 -5.55 -12.28
N ASN A 25 3.00 -4.73 -11.70
CA ASN A 25 4.45 -4.99 -11.68
C ASN A 25 5.16 -4.26 -10.51
N GLU A 26 6.42 -4.63 -10.27
CA GLU A 26 7.26 -4.05 -9.20
C GLU A 26 7.58 -2.57 -9.41
N GLY A 27 7.65 -2.11 -10.67
CA GLY A 27 7.92 -0.71 -10.99
C GLY A 27 6.81 0.23 -10.52
N GLU A 28 5.56 -0.19 -10.64
CA GLU A 28 4.39 0.54 -10.12
C GLU A 28 4.42 0.64 -8.59
N VAL A 29 4.76 -0.45 -7.90
CA VAL A 29 4.91 -0.47 -6.44
C VAL A 29 6.03 0.47 -6.00
N PHE A 30 7.17 0.47 -6.68
CA PHE A 30 8.27 1.38 -6.39
C PHE A 30 7.91 2.85 -6.64
N GLY A 31 7.17 3.11 -7.73
CA GLY A 31 6.63 4.43 -8.04
C GLY A 31 5.70 4.95 -6.95
N LEU A 32 4.77 4.10 -6.49
CA LEU A 32 3.88 4.39 -5.36
C LEU A 32 4.66 4.68 -4.09
N MET A 33 5.61 3.83 -3.72
CA MET A 33 6.43 4.02 -2.52
C MET A 33 7.21 5.34 -2.57
N SER A 34 7.73 5.72 -3.74
CA SER A 34 8.42 6.99 -3.95
C SER A 34 7.47 8.19 -3.79
N GLU A 35 6.23 8.09 -4.27
CA GLU A 35 5.20 9.11 -4.07
C GLU A 35 4.75 9.22 -2.61
N LEU A 36 4.48 8.09 -1.96
CA LEU A 36 4.10 8.02 -0.54
C LEU A 36 5.22 8.53 0.37
N THR A 37 6.49 8.33 -0.01
CA THR A 37 7.64 8.88 0.72
C THR A 37 7.67 10.39 0.59
N ARG A 38 7.55 10.93 -0.64
CA ARG A 38 7.54 12.38 -0.89
C ARG A 38 6.39 13.09 -0.18
N SER A 39 5.23 12.44 -0.08
CA SER A 39 4.05 12.94 0.63
C SER A 39 4.06 12.65 2.14
N ARG A 40 5.11 11.99 2.68
CA ARG A 40 5.22 11.57 4.09
C ARG A 40 4.08 10.66 4.57
N ARG A 41 3.42 9.95 3.66
CA ARG A 41 2.31 9.02 3.92
C ARG A 41 2.75 7.56 4.03
N LEU A 42 3.96 7.22 3.57
CA LEU A 42 4.45 5.85 3.56
C LEU A 42 4.40 5.19 4.95
N SER A 43 4.80 5.92 5.99
CA SER A 43 4.78 5.40 7.37
C SER A 43 3.38 5.05 7.86
N VAL A 44 2.35 5.80 7.43
CA VAL A 44 0.95 5.53 7.78
C VAL A 44 0.48 4.23 7.12
N ILE A 45 0.77 4.07 5.83
CA ILE A 45 0.43 2.85 5.09
C ILE A 45 1.13 1.63 5.68
N VAL A 46 2.43 1.73 5.95
CA VAL A 46 3.20 0.64 6.58
C VAL A 46 2.65 0.31 7.96
N ARG A 47 2.26 1.31 8.77
CA ARG A 47 1.62 1.06 10.07
C ARG A 47 0.30 0.31 9.92
N GLN A 48 -0.59 0.75 9.01
CA GLN A 48 -1.87 0.08 8.76
C GLN A 48 -1.69 -1.38 8.32
N LEU A 49 -0.70 -1.64 7.46
CA LEU A 49 -0.38 -3.01 7.05
C LEU A 49 0.13 -3.83 8.23
N ASN A 50 1.00 -3.28 9.08
CA ASN A 50 1.46 -4.00 10.27
C ASN A 50 0.32 -4.25 11.28
N GLU A 51 -0.60 -3.31 11.46
CA GLU A 51 -1.80 -3.50 12.30
C GLU A 51 -2.66 -4.65 11.75
N ALA A 52 -2.88 -4.70 10.43
CA ALA A 52 -3.57 -5.81 9.77
C ALA A 52 -2.83 -7.15 9.92
N VAL A 53 -1.50 -7.16 9.98
CA VAL A 53 -0.71 -8.39 10.25
C VAL A 53 -0.93 -8.90 11.68
N LEU A 54 -1.03 -7.99 12.65
CA LEU A 54 -1.11 -8.34 14.07
C LEU A 54 -2.53 -8.69 14.51
N ASP A 55 -3.50 -7.89 14.09
CA ASP A 55 -4.86 -7.87 14.64
C ASP A 55 -5.94 -8.23 13.60
N GLY A 56 -5.58 -8.35 12.32
CA GLY A 56 -6.52 -8.69 11.24
C GLY A 56 -6.93 -10.16 11.21
N GLU A 57 -8.07 -10.43 10.59
CA GLU A 57 -8.51 -11.80 10.24
C GLU A 57 -7.49 -12.47 9.30
N ILE A 58 -7.49 -13.81 9.21
CA ILE A 58 -6.49 -14.57 8.43
C ILE A 58 -6.32 -14.03 7.00
N ASP A 59 -7.42 -13.76 6.30
CA ASP A 59 -7.38 -13.25 4.93
C ASP A 59 -6.83 -11.82 4.82
N GLU A 60 -7.05 -11.00 5.85
CA GLU A 60 -6.52 -9.64 5.92
C GLU A 60 -5.02 -9.67 6.23
N ARG A 61 -4.63 -10.50 7.20
CA ARG A 61 -3.24 -10.75 7.55
C ARG A 61 -2.42 -11.21 6.35
N ASP A 62 -2.90 -12.21 5.63
CA ASP A 62 -2.16 -12.79 4.50
C ASP A 62 -2.00 -11.78 3.36
N ARG A 63 -3.04 -10.95 3.10
CA ARG A 63 -2.95 -9.85 2.14
C ARG A 63 -1.96 -8.77 2.59
N ALA A 64 -1.94 -8.43 3.89
CA ALA A 64 -1.02 -7.44 4.42
C ALA A 64 0.45 -7.90 4.34
N ILE A 65 0.74 -9.17 4.68
CA ILE A 65 2.07 -9.77 4.49
C ILE A 65 2.47 -9.72 3.03
N ALA A 66 1.60 -10.17 2.12
CA ALA A 66 1.90 -10.16 0.68
C ALA A 66 2.17 -8.75 0.14
N ALA A 67 1.42 -7.74 0.61
CA ALA A 67 1.65 -6.34 0.26
C ALA A 67 2.99 -5.83 0.80
N LEU A 68 3.33 -6.09 2.07
CA LEU A 68 4.62 -5.71 2.66
C LEU A 68 5.80 -6.40 1.95
N SER A 69 5.66 -7.67 1.59
CA SER A 69 6.66 -8.40 0.80
C SER A 69 6.88 -7.75 -0.57
N ARG A 70 5.82 -7.37 -1.29
CA ARG A 70 5.94 -6.64 -2.58
C ARG A 70 6.59 -5.27 -2.41
N MET A 71 6.42 -4.63 -1.26
CA MET A 71 7.12 -3.38 -0.93
C MET A 71 8.58 -3.59 -0.51
N GLY A 72 9.05 -4.83 -0.35
CA GLY A 72 10.39 -5.12 0.16
C GLY A 72 10.56 -4.76 1.64
N LEU A 73 9.47 -4.76 2.41
CA LEU A 73 9.42 -4.41 3.83
C LEU A 73 9.16 -5.62 4.73
N TRP A 74 9.09 -6.82 4.16
CA TRP A 74 8.93 -8.09 4.84
C TRP A 74 9.93 -9.10 4.28
N PHE A 75 10.55 -9.88 5.17
CA PHE A 75 11.55 -10.90 4.83
C PHE A 75 11.21 -12.19 5.57
N GLU A 76 11.19 -13.32 4.86
CA GLU A 76 11.06 -14.67 5.42
C GLU A 76 12.41 -15.27 5.79
#